data_AF-A0A7W0PY00-F1
#
_entry.id   AF-A0A7W0PY00-F1
#
_cell.length_a   1.000
_cell.length_b   1.000
_cell.length_c   1.000
_cell.angle_alpha   90.00
_cell.angle_beta   90.00
_cell.angle_gamma   90.00
#
_symmetry.space_group_name_H-M   'P 1'
#
loop_
_entity.id
_entity.type
_entity.pdbx_description
1 polymer ?
#
loop_
_entity_poly.entity_id
_entity_poly.type
_entity_poly.pdbx_seq_one_letter_code
_entity_poly.pdbx_strand_id
1 'polypeptide(L)'
;MLSGYPGSLRGPRCDNLRGDEDVPCWQKRSGRIRIGPRTVTLYERGLGHEANHLIAAWTEHGSLYAASIHVDPRIGRARAKRDLLLMLHSLERIVPTAAGPSDDEHDD
;
A
#
# COMPACT_ATOMS: atom_id res chain seq x y z
N MET A 1 -2.10 -7.67 0.37
CA MET A 1 -0.83 -7.40 -0.34
C MET A 1 -0.14 -6.21 0.31
N LEU A 2 1.19 -6.18 0.32
CA LEU A 2 1.99 -5.03 0.77
C LEU A 2 2.79 -4.49 -0.41
N SER A 3 2.77 -3.17 -0.59
CA SER A 3 3.48 -2.44 -1.65
C SER A 3 4.29 -1.30 -1.05
N GLY A 4 5.51 -1.09 -1.56
CA GLY A 4 6.36 0.04 -1.21
C GLY A 4 6.70 0.87 -2.44
N TYR A 5 6.78 2.18 -2.26
CA TYR A 5 7.17 3.16 -3.29
C TYR A 5 8.40 3.94 -2.77
N PRO A 6 9.62 3.38 -2.92
CA PRO A 6 10.84 3.99 -2.41
C PRO A 6 11.06 5.41 -2.96
N GLY A 7 11.35 6.37 -2.09
CA GLY A 7 11.64 7.76 -2.48
C GLY A 7 10.44 8.55 -3.02
N SER A 8 9.24 7.97 -3.02
CA SER A 8 8.01 8.63 -3.44
C SER A 8 7.03 8.71 -2.29
N LEU A 9 6.39 9.88 -2.14
CA LEU A 9 5.26 10.09 -1.23
C LEU A 9 3.91 10.00 -1.94
N ARG A 10 3.92 9.79 -3.27
CA ARG A 10 2.73 9.80 -4.11
C ARG A 10 2.28 8.37 -4.39
N GLY A 11 0.97 8.14 -4.24
CA GLY A 11 0.35 6.88 -4.61
C GLY A 11 0.39 6.64 -6.12
N PRO A 12 0.15 5.39 -6.55
CA PRO A 12 0.14 5.02 -7.94
C PRO A 12 -0.97 5.75 -8.69
N ARG A 13 -0.74 5.89 -9.98
CA ARG A 13 -1.65 6.52 -10.92
C ARG A 13 -2.19 5.47 -11.88
N CYS A 14 -3.44 5.67 -12.28
CA CYS A 14 -4.22 4.74 -13.08
C CYS A 14 -4.93 5.52 -14.17
N ASP A 15 -5.15 4.88 -15.31
CA ASP A 15 -6.07 5.41 -16.32
C ASP A 15 -7.50 5.42 -15.76
N ASN A 16 -8.25 6.46 -16.08
CA ASN A 16 -9.68 6.48 -15.79
C ASN A 16 -10.40 5.36 -16.58
N LEU A 17 -11.65 5.06 -16.24
CA LEU A 17 -12.44 4.02 -16.92
C LEU A 17 -12.69 4.29 -18.42
N ARG A 18 -12.33 5.47 -18.92
CA ARG A 18 -12.45 5.87 -20.32
C ARG A 18 -11.10 5.80 -21.07
N GLY A 19 -9.98 5.64 -20.36
CA GLY A 19 -8.63 5.54 -20.94
C GLY A 19 -7.95 6.89 -21.20
N ASP A 20 -8.58 8.01 -20.87
CA ASP A 20 -8.17 9.33 -21.40
C ASP A 20 -7.53 10.25 -20.35
N GLU A 21 -7.53 9.85 -19.07
CA GLU A 21 -7.04 10.71 -17.98
C GLU A 21 -6.29 9.92 -16.92
N ASP A 22 -5.10 10.42 -16.59
CA ASP A 22 -4.29 9.95 -15.47
C ASP A 22 -4.94 10.40 -14.15
N VAL A 23 -5.39 9.45 -13.32
CA VAL A 23 -6.06 9.73 -12.04
C VAL A 23 -5.43 8.94 -10.90
N PRO A 24 -5.60 9.33 -9.62
CA PRO A 24 -5.10 8.51 -8.52
C PRO A 24 -5.82 7.16 -8.52
N CYS A 25 -5.07 6.05 -8.46
CA CYS A 25 -5.67 4.73 -8.33
C CYS A 25 -6.46 4.60 -7.03
N TRP A 26 -5.95 5.20 -5.95
CA TRP A 26 -6.58 5.16 -4.64
C TRP A 26 -7.52 6.34 -4.47
N GLN A 27 -8.80 6.03 -4.35
CA GLN A 27 -9.87 7.02 -4.29
C GLN A 27 -10.68 6.89 -3.00
N LYS A 28 -11.52 7.90 -2.74
CA LYS A 28 -12.42 7.95 -1.59
C LYS A 28 -11.69 7.69 -0.26
N ARG A 29 -10.94 8.70 0.18
CA ARG A 29 -10.33 8.72 1.51
C ARG A 29 -11.44 8.60 2.57
N SER A 30 -11.40 7.55 3.38
CA SER A 30 -12.41 7.29 4.42
C SER A 30 -11.98 7.72 5.81
N GLY A 31 -10.70 8.05 6.02
CA GLY A 31 -10.21 8.62 7.26
C GLY A 31 -8.73 8.38 7.50
N ARG A 32 -8.27 8.79 8.68
CA ARG A 32 -6.93 8.47 9.21
C ARG A 32 -7.08 7.69 10.51
N ILE A 33 -6.22 6.72 10.73
CA ILE A 33 -6.15 5.91 11.94
C ILE A 33 -4.69 5.85 12.40
N ARG A 34 -4.46 5.90 13.71
CA ARG A 34 -3.12 5.69 14.28
C ARG A 34 -2.97 4.23 14.70
N ILE A 35 -1.92 3.58 14.22
CA ILE A 35 -1.58 2.19 14.48
C ILE A 35 -0.11 2.16 14.91
N GLY A 36 0.12 2.03 16.22
CA GLY A 36 1.47 2.19 16.80
C GLY A 36 2.09 3.54 16.39
N PRO A 37 3.30 3.56 15.81
CA PRO A 37 3.94 4.80 15.37
C PRO A 37 3.36 5.35 14.06
N ARG A 38 2.58 4.57 13.32
CA ARG A 38 2.13 4.89 11.95
C ARG A 38 0.81 5.65 11.98
N THR A 39 0.72 6.72 11.20
CA THR A 39 -0.54 7.39 10.89
C THR A 39 -0.98 6.96 9.50
N VAL A 40 -1.95 6.05 9.45
CA VAL A 40 -2.43 5.39 8.25
C VAL A 40 -3.63 6.15 7.69
N THR A 41 -3.67 6.35 6.38
CA THR A 41 -4.84 6.84 5.66
C THR A 41 -5.54 5.66 4.99
N LEU A 42 -6.86 5.54 5.17
CA LEU A 42 -7.67 4.51 4.54
C LEU A 42 -8.35 5.04 3.27
N TYR A 43 -8.41 4.18 2.25
CA TYR A 43 -9.09 4.39 0.99
C TYR A 43 -10.05 3.22 0.74
N GLU A 44 -11.31 3.53 0.42
CA GLU A 44 -12.38 2.54 0.30
C GLU A 44 -12.74 2.17 -1.15
N ARG A 45 -12.15 2.87 -2.11
CA ARG A 45 -12.38 2.63 -3.53
C ARG A 45 -11.05 2.71 -4.26
N GLY A 46 -10.71 1.67 -5.00
CA GLY A 46 -9.67 1.73 -6.01
C GLY A 46 -10.25 1.82 -7.43
N LEU A 47 -9.40 2.05 -8.41
CA LEU A 47 -9.67 1.85 -9.84
C LEU A 47 -8.80 0.69 -10.38
N GLY A 48 -9.15 0.17 -11.56
CA GLY A 48 -8.41 -0.93 -12.19
C GLY A 48 -8.33 -2.17 -11.28
N HIS A 49 -7.12 -2.70 -11.10
CA HIS A 49 -6.86 -3.85 -10.22
C HIS A 49 -7.23 -3.61 -8.75
N GLU A 50 -7.36 -2.36 -8.31
CA GLU A 50 -7.68 -1.98 -6.94
C GLU A 50 -9.19 -1.81 -6.68
N ALA A 51 -10.06 -1.99 -7.68
CA ALA A 51 -11.49 -1.69 -7.58
C ALA A 51 -12.21 -2.42 -6.43
N ASN A 52 -11.76 -3.63 -6.10
CA ASN A 52 -12.32 -4.46 -5.03
C ASN A 52 -11.42 -4.49 -3.78
N HIS A 53 -10.50 -3.54 -3.61
CA HIS A 53 -9.59 -3.51 -2.48
C HIS A 53 -9.94 -2.38 -1.48
N LEU A 54 -9.70 -2.65 -0.19
CA LEU A 54 -9.48 -1.61 0.80
C LEU A 54 -7.98 -1.36 0.91
N ILE A 55 -7.56 -0.11 0.91
CA ILE A 55 -6.15 0.28 0.93
C ILE A 55 -5.87 1.10 2.19
N ALA A 56 -4.77 0.77 2.84
CA ALA A 56 -4.21 1.48 3.97
C ALA A 56 -2.82 1.97 3.59
N ALA A 57 -2.63 3.29 3.49
CA ALA A 57 -1.37 3.88 3.09
C ALA A 57 -0.76 4.76 4.19
N TRP A 58 0.55 4.70 4.36
CA TRP A 58 1.31 5.55 5.27
C TRP A 58 2.67 5.88 4.68
N THR A 59 3.25 6.98 5.15
CA THR A 59 4.60 7.39 4.76
C THR A 59 5.56 7.13 5.90
N GLU A 60 6.75 6.62 5.59
CA GLU A 60 7.81 6.36 6.55
C GLU A 60 9.17 6.54 5.84
N HIS A 61 10.10 7.26 6.46
CA HIS A 61 11.44 7.56 5.90
C HIS A 61 11.44 7.99 4.42
N GLY A 62 10.59 8.97 4.05
CA GLY A 62 10.54 9.50 2.69
C GLY A 62 9.90 8.58 1.64
N SER A 63 9.39 7.42 2.06
CA SER A 63 8.75 6.44 1.18
C SER A 63 7.28 6.23 1.55
N LEU A 64 6.45 5.95 0.56
CA LEU A 64 5.07 5.56 0.73
C LEU A 64 4.96 4.04 0.80
N TYR A 65 4.18 3.56 1.75
CA TYR A 65 3.83 2.17 1.91
C TYR A 65 2.32 2.03 1.85
N ALA A 66 1.86 0.91 1.29
CA ALA A 66 0.46 0.59 1.23
C ALA A 66 0.23 -0.90 1.51
N ALA A 67 -0.76 -1.20 2.33
CA ALA A 67 -1.31 -2.54 2.46
C ALA A 67 -2.72 -2.54 1.87
N SER A 68 -3.04 -3.54 1.06
CA SER A 68 -4.37 -3.73 0.50
C SER A 68 -4.95 -5.09 0.87
N ILE A 69 -6.27 -5.16 1.02
CA ILE A 69 -7.01 -6.41 1.17
C ILE A 69 -8.18 -6.44 0.20
N HIS A 70 -8.40 -7.58 -0.44
CA HIS A 70 -9.55 -7.79 -1.30
C HIS A 70 -10.82 -7.89 -0.47
N VAL A 71 -11.89 -7.25 -0.92
CA VAL A 71 -13.21 -7.31 -0.29
C VAL A 71 -14.00 -8.44 -0.94
N ASP A 72 -14.09 -9.58 -0.26
CA ASP A 72 -15.01 -10.64 -0.65
C ASP A 72 -16.46 -10.24 -0.23
N PRO A 73 -17.43 -10.22 -1.16
CA PRO A 73 -18.81 -9.84 -0.88
C PRO A 73 -19.49 -10.70 0.19
N ARG A 74 -19.05 -11.95 0.41
CA ARG A 74 -19.61 -12.86 1.42
C ARG A 74 -19.26 -12.46 2.85
N ILE A 75 -18.09 -11.84 3.07
CA ILE A 75 -17.63 -11.39 4.40
C ILE A 75 -17.84 -9.88 4.61
N GLY A 76 -17.94 -9.12 3.52
CA GLY A 76 -18.21 -7.69 3.52
C GLY A 76 -17.04 -6.81 3.95
N ARG A 77 -17.24 -5.50 3.76
CA ARG A 77 -16.19 -4.48 3.97
C ARG A 77 -15.76 -4.32 5.43
N ALA A 78 -16.67 -4.48 6.38
CA ALA A 78 -16.36 -4.33 7.79
C ALA A 78 -15.35 -5.39 8.27
N ARG A 79 -15.53 -6.63 7.82
CA ARG A 79 -14.60 -7.72 8.12
C ARG A 79 -13.25 -7.47 7.46
N ALA A 80 -13.24 -7.19 6.16
CA ALA A 80 -12.01 -6.90 5.43
C ALA A 80 -11.21 -5.75 6.07
N LYS A 81 -11.90 -4.66 6.49
CA LYS A 81 -11.26 -3.55 7.20
C LYS A 81 -10.62 -4.00 8.51
N ARG A 82 -11.33 -4.79 9.33
CA ARG A 82 -10.78 -5.31 10.58
C ARG A 82 -9.54 -6.16 10.33
N ASP A 83 -9.60 -7.07 9.37
CA ASP A 83 -8.49 -7.98 9.06
C ASP A 83 -7.28 -7.20 8.52
N LEU A 84 -7.50 -6.16 7.71
CA LEU A 84 -6.45 -5.23 7.27
C LEU A 84 -5.78 -4.52 8.45
N LEU A 85 -6.55 -4.00 9.40
CA LEU A 85 -6.00 -3.31 10.57
C LEU A 85 -5.21 -4.26 11.47
N LEU A 86 -5.65 -5.51 11.61
CA LEU A 86 -4.90 -6.55 12.34
C LEU A 86 -3.55 -6.84 11.67
N MET A 87 -3.52 -6.99 10.34
CA MET A 87 -2.27 -7.16 9.60
C MET A 87 -1.32 -5.97 9.81
N LEU A 88 -1.82 -4.73 9.75
CA LEU A 88 -1.01 -3.53 9.96
C LEU A 88 -0.39 -3.46 11.36
N HIS A 89 -1.12 -3.94 12.37
CA HIS A 89 -0.65 -3.99 13.75
C HIS A 89 0.55 -4.93 13.92
N SER A 90 0.64 -6.00 13.12
CA SER A 90 1.74 -6.96 13.17
C SER A 90 2.89 -6.63 12.23
N LEU A 91 2.85 -5.50 11.51
CA LEU A 91 3.92 -5.15 10.58
C LEU A 91 5.15 -4.63 11.32
N GLU A 92 6.28 -5.29 11.07
CA GLU A 92 7.60 -4.88 11.52
C GLU A 92 8.46 -4.42 10.35
N ARG A 93 9.32 -3.43 10.60
CA ARG A 93 10.26 -2.93 9.60
C ARG A 93 11.52 -3.78 9.65
N ILE A 94 11.81 -4.48 8.55
CA ILE A 94 13.09 -5.15 8.36
C ILE A 94 14.06 -4.10 7.79
N VAL A 95 15.16 -3.87 8.50
CA VAL A 95 16.27 -3.02 8.02
C VAL A 95 17.38 -3.94 7.55
N PRO A 96 17.84 -3.84 6.29
CA PRO A 96 19.01 -4.60 5.86
C PRO A 96 20.22 -4.22 6.72
N THR A 97 20.74 -5.18 7.48
CA THR A 97 22.11 -5.12 7.99
C THR A 97 23.01 -5.41 6.79
N ALA A 98 23.91 -4.48 6.48
CA ALA A 98 24.86 -4.45 5.35
C ALA A 98 24.98 -5.75 4.52
N ALA A 99 24.79 -5.60 3.20
CA ALA A 99 25.00 -6.65 2.22
C ALA A 99 26.40 -7.27 2.37
N GLY A 100 26.48 -8.61 2.30
CA GLY A 100 27.72 -9.28 1.94
C GLY A 100 28.25 -8.75 0.60
N PRO A 101 29.55 -8.94 0.31
CA PRO A 101 30.19 -8.35 -0.86
C PRO A 101 29.39 -8.65 -2.13
N SER A 102 29.17 -7.61 -2.92
CA SER A 102 28.64 -7.72 -4.28
C SER A 102 29.64 -8.51 -5.12
N ASP A 103 29.19 -9.64 -5.67
CA ASP A 103 29.89 -10.40 -6.70
C ASP A 103 29.92 -9.58 -8.01
N ASP A 104 30.74 -8.53 -8.04
CA ASP A 104 31.20 -7.92 -9.27
C ASP A 104 32.59 -8.49 -9.60
N GLU A 105 32.80 -8.79 -10.89
CA GLU A 105 34.08 -9.07 -11.57
C GLU A 105 34.45 -10.55 -11.87
N HIS A 106 34.10 -10.99 -13.08
CA HIS A 106 34.93 -11.85 -13.92
C HIS A 106 34.73 -11.44 -15.39
N ASP A 107 35.56 -10.50 -15.84
CA ASP A 107 35.95 -10.37 -17.25
C ASP A 107 37.10 -11.37 -17.48
N ASP A 108 36.95 -12.22 -18.51
CA ASP A 108 38.05 -12.83 -19.28
C ASP A 108 37.56 -13.13 -20.71
#